data_AF-A0A7S2YVM1-F1
#
_entry.id   AF-A0A7S2YVM1-F1
#
_cell.length_a   1.000
_cell.length_b   1.000
_cell.length_c   1.000
_cell.angle_alpha   90.00
_cell.angle_beta   90.00
_cell.angle_gamma   90.00
#
_symmetry.space_group_name_H-M   'P 1'
#
loop_
_entity.id
_entity.type
_entity.pdbx_description
1 polymer ?
#
loop_
_entity_poly.entity_id
_entity_poly.type
_entity_poly.pdbx_seq_one_letter_code
_entity_poly.pdbx_strand_id
1 'polypeptide(L)'
;FASLLPSGTAPGTALRRQARLCEYTGSLYCEMCHENETAVLPRCVLWDWDFAPRKVCKLAHEFLTSIEMQPILCVDAVNPELYNRVHLLHECASKRRAIVQLCDRVPKHKLDSLLRSAGRLRYLCETPSFWAMRELCDLGKGAFSELPGYLDRLEGALHRIVVAHQQKKKKKYSK
;
A
#
# COMPACT_ATOMS: atom_id res chain seq x y z
N PHE A 1 57.45 24.02 35.11
CA PHE A 1 56.81 25.18 34.46
C PHE A 1 55.31 24.99 34.57
N ALA A 2 54.65 25.88 35.33
CA ALA A 2 53.20 26.08 35.50
C ALA A 2 52.35 24.83 35.85
N SER A 3 51.96 24.60 37.11
CA SER A 3 50.98 25.35 37.91
C SER A 3 49.58 25.40 37.29
N LEU A 4 48.67 24.69 37.97
CA LEU A 4 47.28 25.07 38.26
C LEU A 4 46.35 25.40 37.09
N LEU A 5 45.43 24.48 36.81
CA LEU A 5 44.10 24.82 36.31
C LEU A 5 43.03 24.21 37.23
N PRO A 6 41.87 24.88 37.37
CA PRO A 6 41.16 24.99 38.63
C PRO A 6 40.05 23.95 38.79
N SER A 7 39.78 23.62 40.04
CA SER A 7 38.52 23.06 40.52
C SER A 7 37.38 24.03 40.20
N GLY A 8 36.84 23.93 38.98
CA GLY A 8 35.65 24.63 38.53
C GLY A 8 34.45 23.70 38.61
N THR A 9 33.61 23.89 39.63
CA THR A 9 32.23 23.41 39.69
C THR A 9 31.54 23.56 38.34
N ALA A 10 31.04 22.47 37.76
CA ALA A 10 30.21 22.52 36.56
C ALA A 10 28.75 22.83 36.95
N PRO A 11 28.18 24.00 36.57
CA PRO A 11 26.76 24.23 36.66
C PRO A 11 26.15 24.03 35.28
N GLY A 12 25.36 22.97 35.13
CA GLY A 12 24.61 22.72 33.90
C GLY A 12 24.66 21.26 33.53
N THR A 13 23.76 20.48 34.13
CA THR A 13 23.30 19.23 33.57
C THR A 13 22.87 19.49 32.13
N ALA A 14 23.75 19.21 31.17
CA ALA A 14 23.36 19.04 29.78
C ALA A 14 22.33 17.92 29.79
N LEU A 15 21.04 18.29 29.70
CA LEU A 15 19.96 17.36 29.44
C LEU A 15 20.37 16.63 28.16
N ARG A 16 20.92 15.41 28.29
CA ARG A 16 21.16 14.53 27.15
C ARG A 16 19.78 14.23 26.58
N ARG A 17 19.31 15.09 25.66
CA ARG A 17 18.10 14.85 24.89
C ARG A 17 18.33 13.52 24.19
N GLN A 18 17.58 12.52 24.60
CA GLN A 18 17.85 11.16 24.17
C GLN A 18 17.46 11.06 22.70
N ALA A 19 18.45 10.84 21.84
CA ALA A 19 18.20 10.68 20.42
C ALA A 19 17.36 9.43 20.19
N ARG A 20 16.38 9.51 19.28
CA ARG A 20 15.43 8.45 18.96
C ARG A 20 15.68 7.95 17.54
N LEU A 21 15.68 6.64 17.36
CA LEU A 21 15.90 5.99 16.06
C LEU A 21 14.60 5.97 15.26
N CYS A 22 14.64 6.52 14.04
CA CYS A 22 13.58 6.34 13.06
C CYS A 22 13.81 5.05 12.28
N GLU A 23 12.89 4.08 12.37
CA GLU A 23 13.03 2.78 11.70
C GLU A 23 12.82 2.85 10.17
N TYR A 24 12.21 3.94 9.69
CA TYR A 24 12.07 4.19 8.26
C TYR A 24 13.39 4.64 7.63
N THR A 25 14.03 5.67 8.19
CA THR A 25 15.27 6.26 7.64
C THR A 25 16.55 5.60 8.15
N GLY A 26 16.49 4.89 9.28
CA GLY A 26 17.66 4.30 9.94
C GLY A 26 18.52 5.30 10.72
N SER A 27 18.08 6.55 10.87
CA SER A 27 18.84 7.64 11.48
C SER A 27 18.32 8.04 12.86
N LEU A 28 19.19 8.63 13.67
CA LEU A 28 18.85 9.19 14.98
C LEU A 28 18.37 10.64 14.87
N TYR A 29 17.31 10.97 15.59
CA TYR A 29 16.68 12.29 15.59
C TYR A 29 16.51 12.80 17.02
N CYS A 30 16.45 14.13 17.19
CA CYS A 30 16.11 14.73 18.47
C CYS A 30 14.62 14.54 18.79
N GLU A 31 14.23 14.80 20.03
CA GLU A 31 12.86 14.61 20.51
C GLU A 31 11.83 15.49 19.81
N MET A 32 12.23 16.64 19.28
CA MET A 32 11.34 17.55 18.52
C MET A 32 11.04 17.03 17.10
N CYS A 33 12.01 16.34 16.50
CA CYS A 33 11.88 15.76 15.15
C CYS A 33 11.30 14.34 15.19
N HIS A 34 11.28 13.70 16.35
CA HIS A 34 10.86 12.32 16.52
C HIS A 34 10.01 12.17 17.78
N GLU A 35 8.70 12.37 17.65
CA GLU A 35 7.74 12.31 18.75
C GLU A 35 7.21 10.89 19.03
N ASN A 36 7.90 9.86 18.51
CA ASN A 36 7.49 8.44 18.59
C ASN A 36 6.16 8.16 17.89
N GLU A 37 5.87 8.91 16.83
CA GLU A 37 4.84 8.50 15.87
C GLU A 37 5.17 7.12 15.31
N THR A 38 4.13 6.40 14.91
CA THR A 38 4.29 5.03 14.44
C THR A 38 3.61 4.84 13.10
N ALA A 39 4.27 4.13 12.20
CA ALA A 39 3.71 3.76 10.91
C ALA A 39 4.09 2.31 10.56
N VAL A 40 3.29 1.68 9.70
CA VAL A 40 3.67 0.42 9.07
C VAL A 40 4.66 0.73 7.95
N LEU A 41 5.78 0.00 7.91
CA LEU A 41 6.84 0.27 6.94
C LEU A 41 6.65 -0.57 5.66
N PRO A 42 6.63 0.06 4.46
CA PRO A 42 6.49 -0.69 3.21
C PRO A 42 7.53 -1.79 3.03
N ARG A 43 8.78 -1.53 3.46
CA ARG A 43 9.86 -2.53 3.44
C ARG A 43 9.48 -3.80 4.22
N CYS A 44 8.97 -3.66 5.44
CA CYS A 44 8.60 -4.78 6.31
C CYS A 44 7.42 -5.58 5.72
N VAL A 45 6.43 -4.90 5.13
CA VAL A 45 5.31 -5.57 4.47
C VAL A 45 5.75 -6.35 3.23
N LEU A 46 6.58 -5.76 2.38
CA LEU A 46 7.00 -6.39 1.12
C LEU A 46 8.00 -7.54 1.31
N TRP A 47 8.83 -7.49 2.36
CA TRP A 47 9.82 -8.55 2.62
C TRP A 47 9.29 -9.65 3.52
N ASP A 48 8.65 -9.24 4.62
CA ASP A 48 8.35 -10.14 5.75
C ASP A 48 6.84 -10.30 5.98
N TRP A 49 5.99 -9.60 5.22
CA TRP A 49 4.55 -9.52 5.47
C TRP A 49 4.25 -9.06 6.91
N ASP A 50 5.11 -8.19 7.46
CA ASP A 50 4.99 -7.64 8.82
C ASP A 50 4.30 -6.27 8.80
N PHE A 51 3.17 -6.19 9.50
CA PHE A 51 2.34 -5.00 9.63
C PHE A 51 2.47 -4.33 11.00
N ALA A 52 3.46 -4.73 11.82
CA ALA A 52 3.68 -4.14 13.13
C ALA A 52 4.03 -2.64 13.01
N PRO A 53 3.40 -1.75 13.81
CA PRO A 53 3.72 -0.34 13.81
C PRO A 53 5.15 -0.11 14.35
N ARG A 54 5.94 0.67 13.61
CA ARG A 54 7.34 0.98 13.93
C ARG A 54 7.51 2.46 14.19
N LYS A 55 8.44 2.81 15.08
CA LYS A 55 8.68 4.20 15.47
C LYS A 55 9.39 4.96 14.34
N VAL A 56 8.84 6.12 13.99
CA VAL A 56 9.34 6.96 12.89
C VAL A 56 9.43 8.42 13.31
N CYS A 57 10.31 9.17 12.64
CA CYS A 57 10.36 10.62 12.78
C CYS A 57 9.17 11.28 12.07
N LYS A 58 8.85 12.53 12.43
CA LYS A 58 7.68 13.25 11.92
C LYS A 58 7.63 13.31 10.40
N LEU A 59 8.75 13.69 9.80
CA LEU A 59 8.85 13.79 8.35
C LEU A 59 8.58 12.45 7.65
N ALA A 60 9.08 11.35 8.22
CA ALA A 60 8.83 10.01 7.68
C ALA A 60 7.36 9.60 7.86
N HIS A 61 6.76 9.91 9.01
CA HIS A 61 5.35 9.66 9.26
C HIS A 61 4.43 10.40 8.28
N GLU A 62 4.66 11.70 8.08
CA GLU A 62 3.93 12.54 7.13
C GLU A 62 4.07 12.00 5.70
N PHE A 63 5.31 11.65 5.30
CA PHE A 63 5.57 11.04 4.01
C PHE A 63 4.80 9.73 3.82
N LEU A 64 4.94 8.77 4.76
CA LEU A 64 4.29 7.46 4.70
C LEU A 64 2.76 7.59 4.63
N THR A 65 2.19 8.53 5.39
CA THR A 65 0.75 8.85 5.36
C THR A 65 0.33 9.38 3.99
N SER A 66 1.12 10.28 3.40
CA SER A 66 0.82 10.88 2.09
C SER A 66 0.77 9.88 0.93
N ILE A 67 1.54 8.79 1.03
CA ILE A 67 1.65 7.76 -0.01
C ILE A 67 0.77 6.53 0.28
N GLU A 68 0.10 6.46 1.44
CA GLU A 68 -0.61 5.27 1.90
C GLU A 68 -1.63 4.75 0.88
N MET A 69 -2.32 5.68 0.20
CA MET A 69 -3.36 5.40 -0.79
C MET A 69 -2.85 5.29 -2.22
N GLN A 70 -1.57 5.56 -2.46
CA GLN A 70 -1.01 5.66 -3.79
C GLN A 70 -0.48 4.29 -4.24
N PRO A 71 -0.85 3.80 -5.46
CA PRO A 71 -0.43 2.49 -5.94
C PRO A 71 0.99 2.52 -6.49
N ILE A 72 1.98 2.69 -5.59
CA ILE A 72 3.38 2.86 -5.96
C ILE A 72 4.25 1.65 -5.61
N LEU A 73 3.70 0.64 -4.93
CA LEU A 73 4.44 -0.54 -4.47
C LEU A 73 4.31 -1.67 -5.48
N CYS A 74 5.39 -2.02 -6.16
CA CYS A 74 5.42 -3.14 -7.09
C CYS A 74 5.97 -4.39 -6.39
N VAL A 75 5.11 -5.31 -5.98
CA VAL A 75 5.52 -6.55 -5.29
C VAL A 75 6.39 -7.42 -6.20
N ASP A 76 6.03 -7.52 -7.49
CA ASP A 76 6.79 -8.30 -8.48
C ASP A 76 8.25 -7.84 -8.59
N ALA A 77 8.48 -6.52 -8.48
CA ALA A 77 9.81 -5.93 -8.60
C ALA A 77 10.63 -6.01 -7.30
N VAL A 78 9.98 -6.09 -6.14
CA VAL A 78 10.66 -6.08 -4.83
C VAL A 78 10.89 -7.50 -4.31
N ASN A 79 9.85 -8.33 -4.33
CA ASN A 79 9.88 -9.68 -3.77
C ASN A 79 8.77 -10.56 -4.39
N PRO A 80 8.99 -11.13 -5.58
CA PRO A 80 7.98 -11.96 -6.25
C PRO A 80 7.63 -13.22 -5.45
N GLU A 81 8.56 -13.75 -4.64
CA GLU A 81 8.34 -14.91 -3.76
C GLU A 81 7.30 -14.65 -2.66
N LEU A 82 6.95 -13.39 -2.40
CA LEU A 82 5.88 -13.05 -1.46
C LEU A 82 4.53 -13.66 -1.88
N TYR A 83 4.25 -13.73 -3.19
CA TYR A 83 3.03 -14.35 -3.70
C TYR A 83 2.96 -15.86 -3.40
N ASN A 84 4.10 -16.54 -3.29
CA ASN A 84 4.14 -17.96 -2.95
C ASN A 84 3.82 -18.19 -1.47
N ARG A 85 4.16 -17.23 -0.60
CA ARG A 85 3.96 -17.30 0.85
C ARG A 85 2.58 -16.81 1.29
N VAL A 86 2.01 -15.86 0.57
CA VAL A 86 0.75 -15.20 0.94
C VAL A 86 -0.33 -15.51 -0.10
N HIS A 87 -1.10 -16.58 0.15
CA HIS A 87 -2.13 -17.06 -0.77
C HIS A 87 -3.17 -15.99 -1.14
N LEU A 88 -3.65 -15.21 -0.16
CA LEU A 88 -4.68 -14.19 -0.40
C LEU A 88 -4.16 -13.08 -1.34
N LEU A 89 -2.91 -12.65 -1.16
CA LEU A 89 -2.27 -11.67 -2.04
C LEU A 89 -2.15 -12.22 -3.47
N HIS A 90 -1.73 -13.48 -3.63
CA HIS A 90 -1.63 -14.13 -4.93
C HIS A 90 -2.99 -14.28 -5.62
N GLU A 91 -4.04 -14.65 -4.89
CA GLU A 91 -5.39 -14.75 -5.41
C GLU A 91 -5.88 -13.38 -5.92
N CYS A 92 -5.74 -12.34 -5.10
CA CYS A 92 -6.14 -10.99 -5.50
C CYS A 92 -5.33 -10.47 -6.69
N ALA A 93 -4.01 -10.71 -6.75
CA ALA A 93 -3.20 -10.35 -7.90
C ALA A 93 -3.66 -11.06 -9.19
N SER A 94 -3.97 -12.36 -9.08
CA SER A 94 -4.44 -13.15 -10.21
C SER A 94 -5.83 -12.71 -10.68
N LYS A 95 -6.72 -12.39 -9.74
CA LYS A 95 -8.05 -11.84 -10.02
C LYS A 95 -7.96 -10.47 -10.69
N ARG A 96 -7.06 -9.59 -10.23
CA ARG A 96 -6.80 -8.30 -10.89
C ARG A 96 -6.31 -8.47 -12.32
N ARG A 97 -5.40 -9.42 -12.59
CA ARG A 97 -4.96 -9.75 -13.96
C ARG A 97 -6.13 -10.21 -14.84
N ALA A 98 -7.02 -11.05 -14.32
CA ALA A 98 -8.22 -11.48 -15.04
C ALA A 98 -9.21 -10.33 -15.30
N ILE A 99 -9.42 -9.46 -14.31
CA ILE A 99 -10.26 -8.25 -14.43
C ILE A 99 -9.75 -7.33 -15.54
N VAL A 100 -8.43 -7.09 -15.61
CA VAL A 100 -7.82 -6.28 -16.68
C VAL A 100 -8.16 -6.86 -18.06
N GLN A 101 -8.02 -8.18 -18.24
CA GLN A 101 -8.38 -8.85 -19.50
C GLN A 101 -9.89 -8.76 -19.81
N LEU A 102 -10.75 -8.75 -18.80
CA LEU A 102 -12.19 -8.56 -18.98
C LEU A 102 -12.53 -7.12 -19.38
N CYS A 103 -11.82 -6.12 -18.84
CA CYS A 103 -12.00 -4.72 -19.18
C CYS A 103 -11.83 -4.48 -20.69
N ASP A 104 -10.90 -5.15 -21.35
CA ASP A 104 -10.67 -5.04 -22.81
C ASP A 104 -11.88 -5.48 -23.64
N ARG A 105 -12.77 -6.31 -23.07
CA ARG A 105 -13.96 -6.84 -23.73
C ARG A 105 -15.20 -5.99 -23.49
N VAL A 106 -15.12 -4.99 -22.60
CA VAL A 106 -16.21 -4.11 -22.22
C VAL A 106 -16.20 -2.84 -23.07
N PRO A 107 -17.36 -2.38 -23.58
CA PRO A 107 -17.42 -1.08 -24.27
C PRO A 107 -16.96 0.07 -23.36
N LYS A 108 -16.04 0.93 -23.84
CA LYS A 108 -15.41 2.02 -23.07
C LYS A 108 -16.39 2.82 -22.20
N HIS A 109 -17.47 3.33 -22.78
CA HIS A 109 -18.46 4.13 -22.03
C HIS A 109 -19.08 3.40 -20.82
N LYS A 110 -19.24 2.07 -20.88
CA LYS A 110 -19.73 1.27 -19.76
C LYS A 110 -18.64 1.01 -18.73
N LEU A 111 -17.42 0.74 -19.21
CA LEU A 111 -16.26 0.58 -18.35
C LEU A 111 -16.02 1.87 -17.55
N ASP A 112 -16.00 3.02 -18.21
CA ASP A 112 -15.85 4.33 -17.55
C ASP A 112 -16.94 4.58 -16.50
N SER A 113 -18.19 4.20 -16.81
CA SER A 113 -19.28 4.33 -15.84
C SER A 113 -19.12 3.45 -14.61
N LEU A 114 -18.59 2.25 -14.78
CA LEU A 114 -18.30 1.34 -13.68
C LEU A 114 -17.06 1.79 -12.89
N LEU A 115 -16.00 2.24 -13.56
CA LEU A 115 -14.78 2.71 -12.91
C LEU A 115 -14.98 4.04 -12.18
N ARG A 116 -15.94 4.87 -12.60
CA ARG A 116 -16.34 6.06 -11.83
C ARG A 116 -16.83 5.70 -10.42
N SER A 117 -17.58 4.61 -10.26
CA SER A 117 -18.01 4.17 -8.93
C SER A 117 -16.90 3.47 -8.13
N ALA A 118 -15.85 2.97 -8.80
CA ALA A 118 -14.67 2.43 -8.15
C ALA A 118 -13.81 3.50 -7.47
N GLY A 119 -13.87 4.76 -7.93
CA GLY A 119 -13.14 5.88 -7.35
C GLY A 119 -11.64 5.60 -7.29
N ARG A 120 -11.05 5.70 -6.08
CA ARG A 120 -9.61 5.43 -5.87
C ARG A 120 -9.19 4.01 -6.25
N LEU A 121 -10.10 3.03 -6.18
CA LEU A 121 -9.79 1.62 -6.47
C LEU A 121 -9.76 1.32 -7.97
N ARG A 122 -10.00 2.32 -8.82
CA ARG A 122 -9.89 2.19 -10.28
C ARG A 122 -8.55 1.60 -10.73
N TYR A 123 -7.45 1.95 -10.08
CA TYR A 123 -6.12 1.45 -10.45
C TYR A 123 -6.02 -0.08 -10.40
N LEU A 124 -6.85 -0.74 -9.57
CA LEU A 124 -6.86 -2.20 -9.45
C LEU A 124 -7.16 -2.89 -10.79
N CYS A 125 -7.88 -2.20 -11.68
CA CYS A 125 -8.28 -2.66 -13.02
C CYS A 125 -7.30 -2.25 -14.12
N GLU A 126 -6.32 -1.40 -13.82
CA GLU A 126 -5.44 -0.76 -14.83
C GLU A 126 -3.99 -1.23 -14.66
N THR A 127 -3.50 -1.31 -13.41
CA THR A 127 -2.09 -1.59 -13.10
C THR A 127 -1.95 -2.76 -12.13
N PRO A 128 -2.13 -4.02 -12.57
CA PRO A 128 -2.23 -5.18 -11.68
C PRO A 128 -0.96 -5.46 -10.85
N SER A 129 0.22 -5.01 -11.28
CA SER A 129 1.49 -5.20 -10.57
C SER A 129 1.71 -4.24 -9.40
N PHE A 130 0.98 -3.11 -9.39
CA PHE A 130 1.16 -2.08 -8.36
C PHE A 130 0.08 -2.18 -7.27
N TRP A 131 0.50 -1.88 -6.05
CA TRP A 131 -0.31 -1.92 -4.84
C TRP A 131 -0.14 -0.63 -4.06
N ALA A 132 -1.24 -0.14 -3.48
CA ALA A 132 -1.14 0.87 -2.43
C ALA A 132 -0.90 0.19 -1.08
N MET A 133 -0.25 0.91 -0.16
CA MET A 133 -0.01 0.42 1.19
C MET A 133 -1.32 0.02 1.88
N ARG A 134 -2.39 0.81 1.68
CA ARG A 134 -3.71 0.52 2.24
C ARG A 134 -4.28 -0.83 1.82
N GLU A 135 -4.14 -1.22 0.56
CA GLU A 135 -4.65 -2.50 0.08
C GLU A 135 -3.81 -3.66 0.61
N LEU A 136 -2.49 -3.50 0.76
CA LEU A 136 -1.65 -4.51 1.40
C LEU A 136 -2.01 -4.67 2.89
N CYS A 137 -2.21 -3.56 3.61
CA CYS A 137 -2.68 -3.59 5.00
C CYS A 137 -4.06 -4.23 5.13
N ASP A 138 -4.96 -4.02 4.17
CA ASP A 138 -6.27 -4.69 4.16
C ASP A 138 -6.12 -6.20 4.00
N LEU A 139 -5.30 -6.65 3.05
CA LEU A 139 -4.98 -8.06 2.86
C LEU A 139 -4.28 -8.68 4.07
N GLY A 140 -3.47 -7.90 4.80
CA GLY A 140 -2.84 -8.30 6.05
C GLY A 140 -3.82 -8.70 7.15
N LYS A 141 -5.09 -8.27 7.08
CA LYS A 141 -6.16 -8.69 8.01
C LYS A 141 -6.66 -10.12 7.76
N GLY A 142 -6.21 -10.78 6.69
CA GLY A 142 -6.60 -12.15 6.35
C GLY A 142 -8.09 -12.26 6.05
N ALA A 143 -8.80 -13.13 6.77
CA ALA A 143 -10.23 -13.40 6.55
C ALA A 143 -11.14 -12.17 6.72
N PHE A 144 -10.66 -11.10 7.34
CA PHE A 144 -11.36 -9.82 7.51
C PHE A 144 -11.00 -8.78 6.44
N SER A 145 -10.28 -9.16 5.39
CA SER A 145 -10.00 -8.29 4.25
C SER A 145 -11.25 -8.09 3.41
N GLU A 146 -11.52 -6.83 3.05
CA GLU A 146 -12.66 -6.45 2.22
C GLU A 146 -12.31 -6.48 0.72
N LEU A 147 -11.02 -6.43 0.39
CA LEU A 147 -10.54 -6.38 -0.99
C LEU A 147 -10.97 -7.58 -1.86
N PRO A 148 -10.88 -8.85 -1.40
CA PRO A 148 -11.34 -9.99 -2.18
C PRO A 148 -12.81 -9.86 -2.60
N GLY A 149 -13.69 -9.55 -1.64
CA GLY A 149 -15.11 -9.35 -1.91
C GLY A 149 -15.40 -8.16 -2.81
N TYR A 150 -14.59 -7.09 -2.73
CA TYR A 150 -14.67 -5.98 -3.68
C TYR A 150 -14.34 -6.44 -5.11
N LEU A 151 -13.24 -7.19 -5.28
CA LEU A 151 -12.82 -7.71 -6.58
C LEU A 151 -13.86 -8.67 -7.18
N ASP A 152 -14.49 -9.53 -6.37
CA ASP A 152 -15.55 -10.44 -6.83
C ASP A 152 -16.77 -9.68 -7.36
N ARG A 153 -17.20 -8.62 -6.65
CA ARG A 153 -18.32 -7.79 -7.10
C ARG A 153 -18.01 -7.07 -8.40
N LEU A 154 -16.79 -6.58 -8.54
CA LEU A 154 -16.31 -5.89 -9.72
C LEU A 154 -16.22 -6.83 -10.93
N GLU A 155 -15.60 -8.01 -10.76
CA GLU A 155 -15.53 -9.06 -11.77
C GLU A 155 -16.93 -9.49 -12.22
N GLY A 156 -17.84 -9.74 -11.29
CA GLY A 156 -19.23 -10.07 -11.58
C GLY A 156 -19.96 -8.97 -12.36
N ALA A 157 -19.71 -7.70 -12.03
CA ALA A 157 -20.27 -6.57 -12.77
C ALA A 157 -19.75 -6.50 -14.22
N LEU A 158 -18.45 -6.70 -14.42
CA LEU A 158 -17.83 -6.76 -15.75
C LEU A 158 -18.40 -7.91 -16.58
N HIS A 159 -18.51 -9.11 -16.01
CA HIS A 159 -19.09 -10.27 -16.68
C HIS A 159 -20.52 -10.01 -17.16
N ARG A 160 -21.38 -9.43 -16.31
CA ARG A 160 -22.75 -9.07 -16.70
C ARG A 160 -22.78 -8.13 -17.91
N ILE A 161 -21.87 -7.15 -17.95
CA ILE A 161 -21.77 -6.21 -19.07
C ILE A 161 -21.33 -6.92 -20.36
N VAL A 162 -20.30 -7.77 -20.28
CA VAL A 162 -19.78 -8.53 -21.43
C VAL A 162 -20.86 -9.44 -22.01
N VAL A 163 -21.55 -10.21 -21.18
CA VAL A 163 -22.62 -11.13 -21.60
C VAL A 163 -23.76 -10.35 -22.27
N ALA A 164 -24.24 -9.27 -21.65
CA ALA A 164 -25.30 -8.45 -22.22
C ALA A 164 -24.90 -7.83 -23.58
N HIS A 165 -23.65 -7.43 -23.74
CA HIS A 165 -23.13 -6.90 -25.00
C HIS A 165 -23.06 -7.97 -26.10
N GLN A 166 -22.61 -9.19 -25.77
CA GLN A 166 -22.56 -10.31 -26.71
C GLN A 166 -23.96 -10.74 -27.19
N GLN A 167 -24.94 -10.80 -26.27
CA GLN A 167 -26.32 -11.12 -26.61
C GLN A 167 -26.94 -10.08 -27.56
N LYS A 168 -26.67 -8.78 -27.34
CA LYS A 168 -27.13 -7.70 -28.23
C LYS A 168 -26.52 -7.81 -29.63
N LYS A 169 -25.22 -8.15 -29.73
CA LYS A 169 -24.58 -8.40 -31.03
C LYS A 169 -25.23 -9.58 -31.75
N LYS A 170 -25.40 -10.74 -31.08
CA LYS A 170 -26.04 -11.94 -31.69
C LYS A 170 -27.44 -11.64 -32.23
N LYS A 171 -28.27 -10.91 -31.48
CA LYS A 171 -29.62 -10.51 -31.93
C LYS A 171 -29.60 -9.58 -33.15
N LYS A 172 -28.55 -8.77 -33.32
CA LYS A 172 -28.41 -7.86 -34.46
C LYS A 172 -27.98 -8.57 -35.75
N TYR A 173 -27.18 -9.64 -35.66
CA TYR A 173 -26.73 -10.42 -36.83
C TYR A 173 -27.66 -11.57 -37.22
N SER A 174 -28.67 -11.87 -36.39
CA SER A 174 -29.71 -12.87 -36.67
C SER A 174 -30.99 -12.26 -37.25
N LYS A 175 -31.01 -10.94 -37.47
CA LYS A 175 -32.06 -10.16 -38.16
C LYS A 175 -31.45 -9.53 -39.41
#